data_AF-U3JQB6-F1
#
_entry.id   AF-U3JQB6-F1
#
_cell.length_a   1.000
_cell.length_b   1.000
_cell.length_c   1.000
_cell.angle_alpha   90.00
_cell.angle_beta   90.00
_cell.angle_gamma   90.00
#
_symmetry.space_group_name_H-M   'P 1'
#
loop_
_entity.id
_entity.type
_entity.pdbx_description
1 polymer ?
#
loop_
_entity_poly.entity_id
_entity_poly.type
_entity_poly.pdbx_seq_one_letter_code
_entity_poly.pdbx_strand_id
1 'polypeptide(L)'
;MERRGPVHALPEEIRKMPRDQTVCKYCGVSYLTLHELKVMEDKVKAMEKEMKVYKGCLEREQRLQAELQALHHDLERCRAESESKTERIKALTVELKTKQEEMKTVKADLQYFQEEKEAAYKQSQVLRTTLEHHCSTLNKAVSLFPFIRSELDSIKEVISTNLENFAAMKEEIFQQIKAVSKEALTEIPKLNQRLAKSQRENECLQEKIRHLTGVADTVELKTQQLQTSLQQGNELQNRCRELQKETLGRSWSTVPLDAGWVVKFLKASPGQPQLGALHTPGAAVMQFQEEEAVPSFVLFLCFSSSSSSVPVPAQTHWEVTGRFMALVRAILSHKKSKLKHE
;
A
#
# COMPACT_ATOMS: atom_id res chain seq x y z
N MET A 1 -144.26 -24.89 -5.08
CA MET A 1 -143.70 -25.53 -6.28
C MET A 1 -144.69 -25.37 -7.42
N GLU A 2 -144.39 -24.52 -8.39
CA GLU A 2 -145.17 -24.42 -9.64
C GLU A 2 -145.13 -25.76 -10.37
N ARG A 3 -146.31 -26.37 -10.60
CA ARG A 3 -146.44 -27.50 -11.50
C ARG A 3 -146.19 -26.99 -12.92
N ARG A 4 -144.95 -27.07 -13.41
CA ARG A 4 -144.69 -26.90 -14.85
C ARG A 4 -145.37 -28.06 -15.57
N GLY A 5 -146.45 -27.76 -16.29
CA GLY A 5 -147.07 -28.70 -17.21
C GLY A 5 -146.12 -29.05 -18.38
N PRO A 6 -146.45 -30.07 -19.19
CA PRO A 6 -145.64 -30.46 -20.33
C PRO A 6 -145.43 -29.28 -21.29
N VAL A 7 -144.16 -28.99 -21.64
CA VAL A 7 -143.77 -27.83 -22.46
C VAL A 7 -144.23 -27.97 -23.93
N HIS A 8 -144.60 -29.17 -24.36
CA HIS A 8 -145.18 -29.42 -25.67
C HIS A 8 -146.51 -30.17 -25.52
N ALA A 9 -147.58 -29.61 -26.08
CA ALA A 9 -148.89 -30.27 -26.14
C ALA A 9 -148.86 -31.39 -27.19
N LEU A 10 -149.59 -32.48 -26.92
CA LEU A 10 -149.75 -33.58 -27.89
C LEU A 10 -150.39 -33.06 -29.20
N PRO A 11 -149.92 -33.52 -30.37
CA PRO A 11 -150.55 -33.23 -31.67
C PRO A 11 -152.07 -33.48 -31.65
N GLU A 12 -152.83 -32.66 -32.39
CA GLU A 12 -154.30 -32.67 -32.34
C GLU A 12 -154.90 -34.03 -32.72
N GLU A 13 -154.23 -34.79 -33.58
CA GLU A 13 -154.63 -36.10 -34.09
C GLU A 13 -154.71 -37.14 -32.96
N ILE A 14 -153.82 -37.01 -31.96
CA ILE A 14 -153.74 -37.93 -30.82
C ILE A 14 -154.75 -37.52 -29.74
N ARG A 15 -155.00 -36.22 -29.58
CA ARG A 15 -155.90 -35.67 -28.57
C ARG A 15 -157.38 -35.98 -28.85
N LYS A 16 -157.73 -36.23 -30.12
CA LYS A 16 -159.08 -36.57 -30.60
C LYS A 16 -159.30 -38.09 -30.78
N MET A 17 -158.29 -38.92 -30.50
CA MET A 17 -158.37 -40.38 -30.66
C MET A 17 -159.04 -41.02 -29.43
N PRO A 18 -159.99 -41.97 -29.61
CA PRO A 18 -160.67 -42.60 -28.48
C PRO A 18 -159.69 -43.44 -27.65
N ARG A 19 -159.90 -43.48 -26.32
CA ARG A 19 -158.92 -43.99 -25.34
C ARG A 19 -158.57 -45.47 -25.50
N ASP A 20 -159.45 -46.24 -26.14
CA ASP A 20 -159.29 -47.67 -26.47
C ASP A 20 -158.30 -47.92 -27.63
N GLN A 21 -157.92 -46.89 -28.37
CA GLN A 21 -156.96 -46.97 -29.49
C GLN A 21 -155.56 -46.47 -29.11
N THR A 22 -155.45 -45.60 -28.10
CA THR A 22 -154.16 -45.09 -27.60
C THR A 22 -153.54 -45.99 -26.53
N VAL A 23 -154.26 -47.05 -26.12
CA VAL A 23 -153.87 -48.01 -25.10
C VAL A 23 -153.83 -49.42 -25.70
N CYS A 24 -152.79 -50.20 -25.43
CA CYS A 24 -152.68 -51.57 -25.91
C CYS A 24 -153.76 -52.46 -25.27
N LYS A 25 -154.56 -53.14 -26.10
CA LYS A 25 -155.68 -54.01 -25.66
C LYS A 25 -155.26 -55.22 -24.81
N TYR A 26 -153.99 -55.63 -24.85
CA TYR A 26 -153.49 -56.82 -24.14
C TYR A 26 -152.77 -56.51 -22.83
N CYS A 27 -152.09 -55.37 -22.71
CA CYS A 27 -151.31 -55.02 -21.52
C CYS A 27 -151.74 -53.70 -20.85
N GLY A 28 -152.71 -52.96 -21.40
CA GLY A 28 -153.27 -51.76 -20.78
C GLY A 28 -152.34 -50.53 -20.75
N VAL A 29 -151.18 -50.58 -21.41
CA VAL A 29 -150.21 -49.48 -21.45
C VAL A 29 -150.54 -48.48 -22.56
N SER A 30 -150.47 -47.18 -22.26
CA SER A 30 -150.61 -46.08 -23.23
C SER A 30 -149.38 -45.97 -24.13
N TYR A 31 -149.59 -46.00 -25.46
CA TYR A 31 -148.53 -45.83 -26.45
C TYR A 31 -147.83 -44.46 -26.35
N LEU A 32 -148.54 -43.43 -25.88
CA LEU A 32 -148.00 -42.08 -25.67
C LEU A 32 -147.04 -42.06 -24.48
N THR A 33 -147.43 -42.68 -23.38
CA THR A 33 -146.59 -42.82 -22.18
C THR A 33 -145.35 -43.65 -22.50
N LEU A 34 -145.48 -44.70 -23.32
CA LEU A 34 -144.34 -45.51 -23.76
C LEU A 34 -143.37 -44.70 -24.65
N HIS A 35 -143.87 -43.86 -25.57
CA HIS A 35 -143.02 -42.99 -26.38
C HIS A 35 -142.28 -41.94 -25.55
N GLU A 36 -142.96 -41.28 -24.60
CA GLU A 36 -142.33 -40.31 -23.68
C GLU A 36 -141.24 -40.98 -22.83
N LEU A 37 -141.50 -42.18 -22.30
CA LEU A 37 -140.50 -42.98 -21.59
C LEU A 37 -139.31 -43.32 -22.48
N LYS A 38 -139.55 -43.66 -23.75
CA LYS A 38 -138.48 -43.95 -24.72
C LYS A 38 -137.61 -42.73 -25.04
N VAL A 39 -138.25 -41.57 -25.26
CA VAL A 39 -137.53 -40.29 -25.47
C VAL A 39 -136.69 -39.93 -24.24
N MET A 40 -137.21 -40.13 -23.04
CA MET A 40 -136.45 -39.89 -21.81
C MET A 40 -135.31 -40.89 -21.64
N GLU A 41 -135.52 -42.17 -21.96
CA GLU A 41 -134.47 -43.20 -21.94
C GLU A 41 -133.32 -42.83 -22.90
N ASP A 42 -133.64 -42.41 -24.12
CA ASP A 42 -132.63 -42.03 -25.12
C ASP A 42 -131.90 -40.73 -24.72
N LYS A 43 -132.59 -39.76 -24.10
CA LYS A 43 -131.98 -38.57 -23.50
C LYS A 43 -131.05 -38.91 -22.34
N VAL A 44 -131.45 -39.82 -21.45
CA VAL A 44 -130.59 -40.30 -20.35
C VAL A 44 -129.36 -41.00 -20.91
N LYS A 45 -129.51 -41.86 -21.93
CA LYS A 45 -128.36 -42.48 -22.61
C LYS A 45 -127.45 -41.47 -23.29
N ALA A 46 -127.98 -40.40 -23.86
CA ALA A 46 -127.19 -39.31 -24.42
C ALA A 46 -126.42 -38.56 -23.33
N MET A 47 -127.10 -38.16 -22.24
CA MET A 47 -126.47 -37.53 -21.07
C MET A 47 -125.40 -38.42 -20.41
N GLU A 48 -125.63 -39.74 -20.31
CA GLU A 48 -124.64 -40.68 -19.78
C GLU A 48 -123.38 -40.74 -20.63
N LYS A 49 -123.53 -40.67 -21.97
CA LYS A 49 -122.39 -40.59 -22.89
C LYS A 49 -121.63 -39.28 -22.70
N GLU A 50 -122.34 -38.16 -22.60
CA GLU A 50 -121.72 -36.85 -22.34
C GLU A 50 -121.01 -36.81 -20.98
N MET A 51 -121.64 -37.31 -19.92
CA MET A 51 -121.01 -37.41 -18.59
C MET A 51 -119.73 -38.25 -18.62
N LYS A 52 -119.69 -39.36 -19.37
CA LYS A 52 -118.47 -40.16 -19.54
C LYS A 52 -117.37 -39.37 -20.23
N VAL A 53 -117.71 -38.58 -21.24
CA VAL A 53 -116.75 -37.68 -21.91
C VAL A 53 -116.25 -36.61 -20.94
N TYR A 54 -117.14 -35.93 -20.21
CA TYR A 54 -116.75 -34.90 -19.22
C TYR A 54 -115.85 -35.47 -18.13
N LYS A 55 -116.11 -36.68 -17.64
CA LYS A 55 -115.23 -37.34 -16.68
C LYS A 55 -113.82 -37.56 -17.25
N GLY A 56 -113.73 -38.03 -18.50
CA GLY A 56 -112.44 -38.18 -19.18
C GLY A 56 -111.71 -36.85 -19.41
N CYS A 57 -112.45 -35.77 -19.69
CA CYS A 57 -111.88 -34.42 -19.76
C CYS A 57 -111.32 -33.96 -18.41
N LEU A 58 -112.05 -34.18 -17.31
CA LEU A 58 -111.62 -33.81 -15.97
C LEU A 58 -110.35 -34.57 -15.55
N GLU A 59 -110.28 -35.89 -15.82
CA GLU A 59 -109.08 -36.70 -15.56
C GLU A 59 -107.88 -36.22 -16.40
N ARG A 60 -108.10 -35.82 -17.65
CA ARG A 60 -107.05 -35.24 -18.50
C ARG A 60 -106.55 -33.91 -17.93
N GLU A 61 -107.45 -33.02 -17.52
CA GLU A 61 -107.08 -31.72 -16.95
C GLU A 61 -106.29 -31.89 -15.65
N GLN A 62 -106.71 -32.81 -14.78
CA GLN A 62 -105.95 -33.15 -13.56
C GLN A 62 -104.54 -33.65 -13.86
N ARG A 63 -104.38 -34.52 -14.89
CA ARG A 63 -103.05 -34.98 -15.32
C ARG A 63 -102.21 -33.82 -15.85
N LEU A 64 -102.77 -32.97 -16.71
CA LEU A 64 -102.08 -31.79 -17.23
C LEU A 64 -101.67 -30.82 -16.11
N GLN A 65 -102.53 -30.62 -15.11
CA GLN A 65 -102.21 -29.79 -13.96
C GLN A 65 -101.05 -30.38 -13.14
N ALA A 66 -101.02 -31.70 -12.93
CA ALA A 66 -99.90 -32.37 -12.26
C ALA A 66 -98.60 -32.28 -13.08
N GLU A 67 -98.67 -32.45 -14.40
CA GLU A 67 -97.53 -32.28 -15.31
C GLU A 67 -96.98 -30.85 -15.30
N LEU A 68 -97.87 -29.84 -15.32
CA LEU A 68 -97.49 -28.43 -15.21
C LEU A 68 -96.82 -28.11 -13.88
N GLN A 69 -97.33 -28.67 -12.77
CA GLN A 69 -96.70 -28.51 -11.46
C GLN A 69 -95.32 -29.16 -11.44
N ALA A 70 -95.17 -30.39 -11.95
CA ALA A 70 -93.87 -31.06 -12.03
C ALA A 70 -92.87 -30.24 -12.86
N LEU A 71 -93.29 -29.74 -14.04
CA LEU A 71 -92.46 -28.91 -14.90
C LEU A 71 -92.07 -27.58 -14.23
N HIS A 72 -92.96 -26.97 -13.45
CA HIS A 72 -92.66 -25.76 -12.70
C HIS A 72 -91.55 -25.99 -11.66
N HIS A 73 -91.65 -27.07 -10.88
CA HIS A 73 -90.61 -27.43 -9.91
C HIS A 73 -89.27 -27.72 -10.59
N ASP A 74 -89.29 -28.36 -11.77
CA ASP A 74 -88.08 -28.60 -12.56
C ASP A 74 -87.43 -27.29 -13.03
N LEU A 75 -88.23 -26.33 -13.51
CA LEU A 75 -87.74 -25.00 -13.91
C LEU A 75 -87.14 -24.23 -12.73
N GLU A 76 -87.77 -24.26 -11.56
CA GLU A 76 -87.23 -23.61 -10.35
C GLU A 76 -85.90 -24.25 -9.92
N ARG A 77 -85.82 -25.58 -9.95
CA ARG A 77 -84.59 -26.32 -9.66
C ARG A 77 -83.48 -25.98 -10.65
N CYS A 78 -83.77 -25.96 -11.95
CA CYS A 78 -82.80 -25.56 -12.97
C CYS A 78 -82.35 -24.10 -12.80
N ARG A 79 -83.25 -23.19 -12.42
CA ARG A 79 -82.92 -21.79 -12.13
C ARG A 79 -81.95 -21.70 -10.95
N ALA A 80 -82.26 -22.33 -9.83
CA ALA A 80 -81.40 -22.33 -8.65
C ALA A 80 -80.02 -22.93 -8.95
N GLU A 81 -79.96 -24.01 -9.73
CA GLU A 81 -78.69 -24.61 -10.16
C GLU A 81 -77.88 -23.66 -11.07
N SER A 82 -78.54 -22.97 -12.00
CA SER A 82 -77.92 -21.98 -12.89
C SER A 82 -77.38 -20.77 -12.11
N GLU A 83 -78.13 -20.29 -11.13
CA GLU A 83 -77.71 -19.21 -10.22
C GLU A 83 -76.47 -19.63 -9.42
N SER A 84 -76.50 -20.82 -8.79
CA SER A 84 -75.35 -21.39 -8.07
C SER A 84 -74.12 -21.58 -8.96
N LYS A 85 -74.29 -22.06 -10.21
CA LYS A 85 -73.19 -22.17 -11.18
C LYS A 85 -72.61 -20.80 -11.52
N THR A 86 -73.47 -19.80 -11.71
CA THR A 86 -73.07 -18.42 -12.02
C THR A 86 -72.26 -17.80 -10.88
N GLU A 87 -72.68 -17.99 -9.63
CA GLU A 87 -71.94 -17.52 -8.45
C GLU A 87 -70.57 -18.19 -8.33
N ARG A 88 -70.50 -19.51 -8.55
CA ARG A 88 -69.22 -20.24 -8.57
C ARG A 88 -68.28 -19.72 -9.67
N ILE A 89 -68.79 -19.47 -10.87
CA ILE A 89 -68.00 -18.89 -11.97
C ILE A 89 -67.47 -17.51 -11.60
N LYS A 90 -68.29 -16.66 -10.97
CA LYS A 90 -67.85 -15.33 -10.49
C LYS A 90 -66.74 -15.44 -9.46
N ALA A 91 -66.89 -16.33 -8.47
CA ALA A 91 -65.86 -16.57 -7.45
C ALA A 91 -64.54 -17.04 -8.07
N LEU A 92 -64.58 -18.05 -8.94
CA LEU A 92 -63.41 -18.56 -9.66
C LEU A 92 -62.77 -17.50 -10.56
N THR A 93 -63.56 -16.60 -11.15
CA THR A 93 -63.05 -15.50 -11.97
C THR A 93 -62.25 -14.50 -11.13
N VAL A 94 -62.70 -14.20 -9.91
CA VAL A 94 -61.95 -13.33 -8.99
C VAL A 94 -60.66 -14.02 -8.56
N GLU A 95 -60.71 -15.29 -8.17
CA GLU A 95 -59.52 -16.05 -7.77
C GLU A 95 -58.49 -16.12 -8.89
N LEU A 96 -58.92 -16.39 -10.13
CA LEU A 96 -58.04 -16.41 -11.30
C LEU A 96 -57.35 -15.07 -11.51
N LYS A 97 -58.08 -13.95 -11.36
CA LYS A 97 -57.50 -12.60 -11.46
C LYS A 97 -56.47 -12.35 -10.36
N THR A 98 -56.76 -12.74 -9.13
CA THR A 98 -55.82 -12.63 -8.01
C THR A 98 -54.55 -13.43 -8.29
N LYS A 99 -54.68 -14.69 -8.71
CA LYS A 99 -53.53 -15.55 -9.07
C LYS A 99 -52.73 -15.00 -10.25
N GLN A 100 -53.41 -14.40 -11.22
CA GLN A 100 -52.76 -13.74 -12.34
C GLN A 100 -51.91 -12.55 -11.88
N GLU A 101 -52.38 -11.77 -10.91
CA GLU A 101 -51.63 -10.64 -10.38
C GLU A 101 -50.45 -11.09 -9.51
N GLU A 102 -50.66 -12.09 -8.63
CA GLU A 102 -49.57 -12.73 -7.87
C GLU A 102 -48.45 -13.23 -8.81
N MET A 103 -48.82 -13.87 -9.92
CA MET A 103 -47.85 -14.35 -10.91
C MET A 103 -47.07 -13.21 -11.58
N LYS A 104 -47.70 -12.05 -11.83
CA LYS A 104 -46.98 -10.87 -12.35
C LYS A 104 -45.98 -10.33 -11.33
N THR A 105 -46.37 -10.24 -10.07
CA THR A 105 -45.48 -9.81 -8.97
C THR A 105 -44.28 -10.74 -8.85
N VAL A 106 -44.51 -12.06 -8.77
CA VAL A 106 -43.43 -13.06 -8.70
C VAL A 106 -42.50 -12.97 -9.92
N LYS A 107 -43.04 -12.69 -11.10
CA LYS A 107 -42.23 -12.50 -12.31
C LYS A 107 -41.35 -11.24 -12.22
N ALA A 108 -41.87 -10.14 -11.68
CA ALA A 108 -41.11 -8.92 -11.46
C ALA A 108 -39.98 -9.15 -10.43
N ASP A 109 -40.29 -9.83 -9.32
CA ASP A 109 -39.29 -10.20 -8.31
C ASP A 109 -38.19 -11.09 -8.89
N LEU A 110 -38.56 -12.06 -9.73
CA LEU A 110 -37.58 -12.93 -10.40
C LEU A 110 -36.63 -12.13 -11.31
N GLN A 111 -37.15 -11.15 -12.04
CA GLN A 111 -36.33 -10.26 -12.87
C GLN A 111 -35.38 -9.42 -12.01
N TYR A 112 -35.89 -8.83 -10.93
CA TYR A 112 -35.09 -8.08 -9.97
C TYR A 112 -33.95 -8.93 -9.38
N PHE A 113 -34.23 -10.14 -8.91
CA PHE A 113 -33.20 -11.03 -8.37
C PHE A 113 -32.19 -11.50 -9.44
N GLN A 114 -32.62 -11.62 -10.69
CA GLN A 114 -31.73 -11.94 -11.79
C GLN A 114 -30.73 -10.81 -12.06
N GLU A 115 -31.19 -9.55 -12.02
CA GLU A 115 -30.34 -8.37 -12.16
C GLU A 115 -29.36 -8.25 -10.98
N GLU A 116 -29.83 -8.46 -9.74
CA GLU A 116 -28.98 -8.45 -8.54
C GLU A 116 -27.89 -9.53 -8.60
N LYS A 117 -28.26 -10.74 -9.05
CA LYS A 117 -27.30 -11.83 -9.30
C LYS A 117 -26.26 -11.46 -10.34
N GLU A 118 -26.66 -10.83 -11.44
CA GLU A 118 -25.73 -10.39 -12.49
C GLU A 118 -24.78 -9.29 -11.98
N ALA A 119 -25.29 -8.34 -11.21
CA ALA A 119 -24.49 -7.29 -10.58
C ALA A 119 -23.46 -7.88 -9.61
N ALA A 120 -23.87 -8.81 -8.74
CA ALA A 120 -22.98 -9.51 -7.83
C ALA A 120 -21.91 -10.34 -8.58
N TYR A 121 -22.28 -10.97 -9.69
CA TYR A 121 -21.34 -11.71 -10.54
C TYR A 121 -20.29 -10.78 -11.16
N LYS A 122 -20.70 -9.63 -11.72
CA LYS A 122 -19.79 -8.61 -12.26
C LYS A 122 -18.82 -8.11 -11.19
N GLN A 123 -19.31 -7.84 -9.98
CA GLN A 123 -18.48 -7.43 -8.86
C GLN A 123 -17.45 -8.52 -8.48
N SER A 124 -17.87 -9.78 -8.41
CA SER A 124 -16.98 -10.91 -8.16
C SER A 124 -15.88 -11.04 -9.21
N GLN A 125 -16.22 -10.81 -10.49
CA GLN A 125 -15.25 -10.85 -11.58
C GLN A 125 -14.18 -9.75 -11.44
N VAL A 126 -14.58 -8.52 -11.12
CA VAL A 126 -13.64 -7.41 -10.88
C VAL A 126 -12.70 -7.71 -9.70
N LEU A 127 -13.23 -8.27 -8.61
CA LEU A 127 -12.40 -8.67 -7.46
C LEU A 127 -11.41 -9.76 -7.85
N ARG A 128 -11.82 -10.73 -8.66
CA ARG A 128 -10.96 -11.81 -9.14
C ARG A 128 -9.82 -11.28 -10.00
N THR A 129 -10.09 -10.42 -10.98
CA THR A 129 -9.04 -9.84 -11.83
C THR A 129 -8.08 -8.96 -11.02
N THR A 130 -8.59 -8.25 -10.01
CA THR A 130 -7.77 -7.46 -9.09
C THR A 130 -6.85 -8.35 -8.26
N LEU A 131 -7.37 -9.47 -7.74
CA LEU A 131 -6.59 -10.45 -7.00
C LEU A 131 -5.50 -11.08 -7.87
N GLU A 132 -5.82 -11.48 -9.10
CA GLU A 132 -4.86 -12.02 -10.06
C GLU A 132 -3.73 -11.02 -10.34
N HIS A 133 -4.05 -9.74 -10.49
CA HIS A 133 -3.06 -8.67 -10.66
C HIS A 133 -2.15 -8.53 -9.43
N HIS A 134 -2.71 -8.56 -8.21
CA HIS A 134 -1.93 -8.53 -6.98
C HIS A 134 -1.04 -9.76 -6.83
N CYS A 135 -1.54 -10.96 -7.13
CA CYS A 135 -0.74 -12.18 -7.14
C CYS A 135 0.42 -12.10 -8.15
N SER A 136 0.17 -11.59 -9.36
CA SER A 136 1.23 -11.38 -10.36
C SER A 136 2.29 -10.40 -9.86
N THR A 137 1.88 -9.29 -9.26
CA THR A 137 2.80 -8.28 -8.70
C THR A 137 3.62 -8.86 -7.54
N LEU A 138 2.97 -9.60 -6.64
CA LEU A 138 3.64 -10.25 -5.53
C LEU A 138 4.65 -11.29 -6.03
N ASN A 139 4.29 -12.10 -7.02
CA ASN A 139 5.21 -13.07 -7.62
C ASN A 139 6.44 -12.40 -8.24
N LYS A 140 6.26 -11.24 -8.92
CA LYS A 140 7.39 -10.44 -9.40
C LYS A 140 8.27 -9.95 -8.27
N ALA A 141 7.69 -9.42 -7.18
CA ALA A 141 8.46 -8.98 -6.03
C ALA A 141 9.24 -10.14 -5.37
N VAL A 142 8.59 -11.30 -5.20
CA VAL A 142 9.21 -12.51 -4.65
C VAL A 142 10.36 -13.00 -5.53
N SER A 143 10.23 -12.89 -6.86
CA SER A 143 11.30 -13.27 -7.80
C SER A 143 12.56 -12.40 -7.70
N LEU A 144 12.49 -11.23 -7.05
CA LEU A 144 13.66 -10.36 -6.81
C LEU A 144 14.44 -10.77 -5.55
N PHE A 145 13.84 -11.53 -4.62
CA PHE A 145 14.54 -11.92 -3.39
C PHE A 145 15.80 -12.76 -3.60
N PRO A 146 15.85 -13.73 -4.53
CA PRO A 146 17.08 -14.45 -4.83
C PRO A 146 18.22 -13.53 -5.28
N PHE A 147 17.91 -12.53 -6.10
CA PHE A 147 18.88 -11.53 -6.56
C PHE A 147 19.39 -10.66 -5.39
N ILE A 148 18.48 -10.11 -4.58
CA ILE A 148 18.87 -9.32 -3.40
C ILE A 148 19.75 -10.17 -2.45
N ARG A 149 19.39 -11.45 -2.27
CA ARG A 149 20.17 -12.37 -1.45
C ARG A 149 21.57 -12.61 -2.01
N SER A 150 21.71 -12.82 -3.33
CA SER A 150 23.04 -13.01 -3.93
C SER A 150 23.91 -11.76 -3.83
N GLU A 151 23.34 -10.57 -3.96
CA GLU A 151 24.08 -9.31 -3.76
C GLU A 151 24.55 -9.16 -2.31
N LEU A 152 23.70 -9.49 -1.34
CA LEU A 152 24.08 -9.49 0.08
C LEU A 152 25.19 -10.49 0.38
N ASP A 153 25.11 -11.69 -0.18
CA ASP A 153 26.16 -12.71 -0.03
C ASP A 153 27.48 -12.21 -0.66
N SER A 154 27.43 -11.59 -1.84
CA SER A 154 28.61 -10.99 -2.48
C SER A 154 29.25 -9.88 -1.63
N ILE A 155 28.44 -8.95 -1.10
CA ILE A 155 28.92 -7.88 -0.21
C ILE A 155 29.56 -8.47 1.04
N LYS A 156 28.94 -9.51 1.63
CA LYS A 156 29.47 -10.19 2.80
C LYS A 156 30.85 -10.80 2.53
N GLU A 157 31.03 -11.45 1.37
CA GLU A 157 32.33 -12.01 0.97
C GLU A 157 33.38 -10.90 0.82
N VAL A 158 33.06 -9.80 0.13
CA VAL A 158 33.98 -8.66 -0.03
C VAL A 158 34.41 -8.07 1.31
N ILE A 159 33.46 -7.89 2.24
CA ILE A 159 33.75 -7.41 3.60
C ILE A 159 34.66 -8.40 4.34
N SER A 160 34.36 -9.70 4.26
CA SER A 160 35.14 -10.74 4.93
C SER A 160 36.59 -10.75 4.41
N THR A 161 36.79 -10.72 3.09
CA THR A 161 38.12 -10.62 2.47
C THR A 161 38.86 -9.35 2.89
N ASN A 162 38.17 -8.20 2.95
CA ASN A 162 38.80 -6.96 3.37
C ASN A 162 39.22 -6.97 4.84
N LEU A 163 38.44 -7.61 5.73
CA LEU A 163 38.80 -7.78 7.12
C LEU A 163 40.04 -8.67 7.28
N GLU A 164 40.14 -9.75 6.51
CA GLU A 164 41.32 -10.61 6.47
C GLU A 164 42.56 -9.84 5.96
N ASN A 165 42.41 -9.09 4.87
CA ASN A 165 43.48 -8.25 4.32
C ASN A 165 43.94 -7.19 5.33
N PHE A 166 43.00 -6.54 6.02
CA PHE A 166 43.33 -5.56 7.07
C PHE A 166 44.07 -6.21 8.24
N ALA A 167 43.66 -7.41 8.67
CA ALA A 167 44.34 -8.15 9.72
C ALA A 167 45.77 -8.52 9.31
N ALA A 168 45.98 -8.97 8.07
CA ALA A 168 47.30 -9.27 7.52
C ALA A 168 48.19 -8.02 7.44
N MET A 169 47.66 -6.91 6.90
CA MET A 169 48.38 -5.63 6.81
C MET A 169 48.77 -5.10 8.18
N LYS A 170 47.86 -5.18 9.17
CA LYS A 170 48.14 -4.78 10.55
C LYS A 170 49.32 -5.57 11.12
N GLU A 171 49.35 -6.89 10.91
CA GLU A 171 50.44 -7.75 11.37
C GLU A 171 51.76 -7.41 10.66
N GLU A 172 51.73 -7.19 9.35
CA GLU A 172 52.91 -6.78 8.58
C GLU A 172 53.48 -5.44 9.06
N ILE A 173 52.64 -4.41 9.24
CA ILE A 173 53.05 -3.11 9.76
C ILE A 173 53.67 -3.27 11.16
N PHE A 174 53.07 -4.08 12.02
CA PHE A 174 53.60 -4.32 13.36
C PHE A 174 54.99 -4.98 13.31
N GLN A 175 55.19 -5.95 12.42
CA GLN A 175 56.49 -6.57 12.19
C GLN A 175 57.52 -5.57 11.64
N GLN A 176 57.14 -4.72 10.69
CA GLN A 176 58.01 -3.67 10.15
C GLN A 176 58.41 -2.67 11.24
N ILE A 177 57.46 -2.17 12.04
CA ILE A 177 57.75 -1.28 13.17
C ILE A 177 58.74 -1.94 14.13
N LYS A 178 58.53 -3.21 14.46
CA LYS A 178 59.41 -3.96 15.36
C LYS A 178 60.82 -4.12 14.78
N ALA A 179 60.93 -4.40 13.48
CA ALA A 179 62.21 -4.53 12.78
C ALA A 179 62.98 -3.19 12.74
N VAL A 180 62.32 -2.11 12.29
CA VAL A 180 62.89 -0.75 12.23
C VAL A 180 63.30 -0.28 13.62
N SER A 181 62.46 -0.51 14.64
CA SER A 181 62.79 -0.15 16.02
C SER A 181 64.01 -0.91 16.52
N LYS A 182 64.12 -2.21 16.22
CA LYS A 182 65.28 -3.03 16.58
C LYS A 182 66.55 -2.53 15.88
N GLU A 183 66.48 -2.22 14.59
CA GLU A 183 67.61 -1.69 13.83
C GLU A 183 68.06 -0.33 14.37
N ALA A 184 67.12 0.59 14.61
CA ALA A 184 67.39 1.89 15.21
C ALA A 184 68.06 1.77 16.60
N LEU A 185 67.58 0.85 17.45
CA LEU A 185 68.18 0.57 18.76
C LEU A 185 69.62 0.07 18.65
N THR A 186 70.01 -0.58 17.54
CA THR A 186 71.41 -1.01 17.32
C THR A 186 72.29 0.05 16.66
N GLU A 187 71.74 0.97 15.86
CA GLU A 187 72.50 2.03 15.19
C GLU A 187 72.75 3.25 16.09
N ILE A 188 71.79 3.62 16.95
CA ILE A 188 71.93 4.71 17.93
C ILE A 188 73.23 4.59 18.75
N PRO A 189 73.56 3.45 19.41
CA PRO A 189 74.79 3.35 20.18
C PRO A 189 76.05 3.42 19.31
N LYS A 190 76.02 2.88 18.08
CA LYS A 190 77.16 2.97 17.14
C LYS A 190 77.41 4.41 16.70
N LEU A 191 76.34 5.17 16.44
CA LEU A 191 76.45 6.59 16.11
C LEU A 191 76.94 7.41 17.30
N ASN A 192 76.43 7.16 18.51
CA ASN A 192 76.92 7.79 19.73
C ASN A 192 78.41 7.49 20.00
N GLN A 193 78.85 6.26 19.74
CA GLN A 193 80.26 5.89 19.84
C GLN A 193 81.13 6.64 18.84
N ARG A 194 80.67 6.76 17.58
CA ARG A 194 81.35 7.54 16.53
C ARG A 194 81.41 9.02 16.89
N LEU A 195 80.31 9.58 17.40
CA LEU A 195 80.24 10.96 17.87
C LEU A 195 81.23 11.19 19.02
N ALA A 196 81.24 10.33 20.04
CA ALA A 196 82.18 10.43 21.17
C ALA A 196 83.65 10.30 20.75
N LYS A 197 83.95 9.52 19.70
CA LYS A 197 85.30 9.46 19.11
C LYS A 197 85.66 10.78 18.43
N SER A 198 84.78 11.29 17.57
CA SER A 198 85.00 12.56 16.86
C SER A 198 85.10 13.75 17.82
N GLN A 199 84.31 13.77 18.90
CA GLN A 199 84.40 14.77 19.97
C GLN A 199 85.79 14.78 20.63
N ARG A 200 86.33 13.60 21.01
CA ARG A 200 87.69 13.49 21.58
C ARG A 200 88.78 13.95 20.61
N GLU A 201 88.64 13.62 19.33
CA GLU A 201 89.57 14.09 18.29
C GLU A 201 89.50 15.63 18.16
N ASN A 202 88.29 16.20 18.19
CA ASN A 202 88.09 17.64 18.14
C ASN A 202 88.69 18.35 19.37
N GLU A 203 88.52 17.80 20.59
CA GLU A 203 89.18 18.30 21.81
C GLU A 203 90.71 18.26 21.68
N CYS A 204 91.28 17.17 21.15
CA CYS A 204 92.72 17.06 20.91
C CYS A 204 93.22 18.08 19.89
N LEU A 205 92.47 18.31 18.81
CA LEU A 205 92.81 19.33 17.82
C LEU A 205 92.69 20.74 18.40
N GLN A 206 91.66 21.02 19.21
CA GLN A 206 91.54 22.29 19.93
C GLN A 206 92.70 22.53 20.89
N GLU A 207 93.17 21.51 21.60
CA GLU A 207 94.37 21.59 22.45
C GLU A 207 95.62 21.92 21.63
N LYS A 208 95.81 21.27 20.48
CA LYS A 208 96.93 21.55 19.57
C LYS A 208 96.87 22.98 19.02
N ILE A 209 95.68 23.46 18.63
CA ILE A 209 95.49 24.84 18.18
C ILE A 209 95.86 25.78 19.33
N ARG A 210 95.38 25.55 20.55
CA ARG A 210 95.71 26.39 21.72
C ARG A 210 97.21 26.44 21.98
N HIS A 211 97.90 25.30 21.91
CA HIS A 211 99.36 25.24 22.03
C HIS A 211 100.06 26.02 20.92
N LEU A 212 99.66 25.82 19.66
CA LEU A 212 100.24 26.54 18.52
C LEU A 212 99.97 28.05 18.60
N THR A 213 98.79 28.48 19.05
CA THR A 213 98.47 29.89 19.33
C THR A 213 99.42 30.45 20.39
N GLY A 214 99.61 29.76 21.52
CA GLY A 214 100.54 30.22 22.55
C GLY A 214 102.01 30.27 22.10
N VAL A 215 102.43 29.34 21.23
CA VAL A 215 103.75 29.39 20.59
C VAL A 215 103.83 30.58 19.62
N ALA A 216 102.80 30.81 18.80
CA ALA A 216 102.75 31.93 17.87
C ALA A 216 102.84 33.27 18.64
N ASP A 217 102.09 33.44 19.73
CA ASP A 217 102.15 34.62 20.60
C ASP A 217 103.55 34.80 21.20
N THR A 218 104.22 33.71 21.60
CA THR A 218 105.59 33.75 22.11
C THR A 218 106.60 34.18 21.03
N VAL A 219 106.44 33.66 19.82
CA VAL A 219 107.26 34.03 18.66
C VAL A 219 107.02 35.49 18.29
N GLU A 220 105.77 35.96 18.32
CA GLU A 220 105.43 37.36 18.08
C GLU A 220 106.06 38.27 19.14
N LEU A 221 105.97 37.92 20.43
CA LEU A 221 106.64 38.64 21.52
C LEU A 221 108.17 38.66 21.34
N LYS A 222 108.77 37.53 20.96
CA LYS A 222 110.21 37.44 20.67
C LYS A 222 110.59 38.27 19.44
N THR A 223 109.74 38.32 18.43
CA THR A 223 109.94 39.14 17.24
C THR A 223 109.86 40.62 17.58
N GLN A 224 108.88 41.04 18.39
CA GLN A 224 108.80 42.40 18.92
C GLN A 224 110.04 42.75 19.77
N GLN A 225 110.51 41.83 20.61
CA GLN A 225 111.73 42.00 21.41
C GLN A 225 112.97 42.17 20.52
N LEU A 226 113.13 41.32 19.50
CA LEU A 226 114.20 41.41 18.52
C LEU A 226 114.12 42.70 17.69
N GLN A 227 112.92 43.15 17.33
CA GLN A 227 112.70 44.39 16.61
C GLN A 227 113.06 45.61 17.47
N THR A 228 112.77 45.55 18.77
CA THR A 228 113.22 46.57 19.74
C THR A 228 114.74 46.55 19.89
N SER A 229 115.37 45.37 19.99
CA SER A 229 116.83 45.25 19.99
C SER A 229 117.47 45.67 18.66
N LEU A 230 116.81 45.46 17.53
CA LEU A 230 117.25 45.93 16.22
C LEU A 230 117.16 47.46 16.15
N GLN A 231 116.11 48.08 16.69
CA GLN A 231 116.03 49.54 16.82
C GLN A 231 117.16 50.08 17.69
N GLN A 232 117.43 49.46 18.85
CA GLN A 232 118.58 49.81 19.69
C GLN A 232 119.92 49.60 18.97
N GLY A 233 120.06 48.53 18.19
CA GLY A 233 121.23 48.25 17.35
C GLY A 233 121.42 49.29 16.25
N ASN A 234 120.34 49.69 15.58
CA ASN A 234 120.34 50.77 14.59
C ASN A 234 120.66 52.13 15.22
N GLU A 235 120.22 52.36 16.46
CA GLU A 235 120.51 53.57 17.22
C GLU A 235 121.98 53.63 17.66
N LEU A 236 122.56 52.50 18.07
CA LEU A 236 124.00 52.34 18.29
C LEU A 236 124.81 52.47 16.99
N GLN A 237 124.32 51.93 15.88
CA GLN A 237 124.95 52.07 14.56
C GLN A 237 124.90 53.52 14.07
N ASN A 238 123.80 54.23 14.31
CA ASN A 238 123.69 55.66 14.04
C ASN A 238 124.64 56.46 14.94
N ARG A 239 124.79 56.11 16.23
CA ARG A 239 125.85 56.66 17.09
C ARG A 239 127.25 56.38 16.57
N CYS A 240 127.54 55.19 16.03
CA CYS A 240 128.83 54.91 15.38
C CYS A 240 129.04 55.71 14.09
N ARG A 241 127.98 55.96 13.29
CA ARG A 241 128.05 56.85 12.12
C ARG A 241 128.23 58.32 12.50
N GLU A 242 127.64 58.76 13.60
CA GLU A 242 127.85 60.11 14.17
C GLU A 242 129.30 60.27 14.65
N LEU A 243 129.84 59.29 15.37
CA LEU A 243 131.26 59.26 15.78
C LEU A 243 132.24 59.16 14.59
N GLN A 244 131.86 58.47 13.50
CA GLN A 244 132.63 58.46 12.24
C GLN A 244 132.57 59.80 11.49
N LYS A 245 131.46 60.55 11.60
CA LYS A 245 131.34 61.90 11.02
C LYS A 245 132.15 62.96 11.76
N GLU A 246 132.41 62.79 13.05
CA GLU A 246 133.31 63.68 13.81
C GLU A 246 134.79 63.49 13.44
N THR A 247 135.17 62.42 12.72
CA THR A 247 136.59 62.06 12.55
C THR A 247 137.24 62.60 11.27
N LEU A 248 136.54 62.94 10.16
CA LEU A 248 137.24 63.33 8.92
C LEU A 248 136.48 64.36 8.06
N GLY A 249 136.84 65.63 8.24
CA GLY A 249 136.67 66.74 7.31
C GLY A 249 138.01 67.41 6.99
N ARG A 250 138.85 66.78 6.16
CA ARG A 250 139.84 67.45 5.28
C ARG A 250 139.79 66.80 3.88
N SER A 251 139.40 67.66 2.95
CA SER A 251 139.35 67.66 1.46
C SER A 251 139.65 66.40 0.62
N TRP A 252 138.67 65.88 -0.15
CA TRP A 252 138.32 66.13 -1.60
C TRP A 252 139.02 65.16 -2.57
N SER A 253 138.35 64.48 -3.51
CA SER A 253 137.87 65.06 -4.79
C SER A 253 136.97 64.08 -5.60
N THR A 254 135.74 64.53 -5.94
CA THR A 254 135.00 64.54 -7.25
C THR A 254 134.87 63.25 -8.13
N VAL A 255 133.68 62.63 -8.37
CA VAL A 255 132.45 62.99 -9.21
C VAL A 255 132.55 62.45 -10.67
N PRO A 256 131.49 62.18 -11.51
CA PRO A 256 130.01 62.34 -11.39
C PRO A 256 129.13 61.09 -11.76
N LEU A 257 127.89 61.01 -11.21
CA LEU A 257 126.53 61.12 -11.84
C LEU A 257 126.22 60.17 -13.03
N ASP A 258 125.08 59.47 -13.11
CA ASP A 258 123.73 60.05 -13.06
C ASP A 258 122.59 59.00 -12.98
N ALA A 259 121.42 59.46 -12.49
CA ALA A 259 120.04 58.94 -12.64
C ALA A 259 119.74 57.47 -12.23
N GLY A 260 118.68 57.12 -11.50
CA GLY A 260 117.46 57.79 -11.10
C GLY A 260 116.42 56.72 -10.73
N TRP A 261 115.81 56.87 -9.56
CA TRP A 261 114.45 56.49 -9.14
C TRP A 261 113.77 55.25 -9.75
N VAL A 262 113.34 54.32 -8.89
CA VAL A 262 111.93 53.98 -8.62
C VAL A 262 111.88 52.74 -7.71
N VAL A 263 111.33 52.95 -6.51
CA VAL A 263 110.83 51.90 -5.62
C VAL A 263 109.65 51.22 -6.33
N LYS A 264 109.84 49.98 -6.76
CA LYS A 264 108.73 49.08 -7.08
C LYS A 264 108.44 48.19 -5.88
N PHE A 265 107.51 48.68 -5.09
CA PHE A 265 106.39 47.89 -4.63
C PHE A 265 105.92 46.92 -5.72
N LEU A 266 105.90 45.62 -5.42
CA LEU A 266 104.90 44.72 -5.96
C LEU A 266 103.88 44.47 -4.85
N LYS A 267 102.76 45.18 -4.97
CA LYS A 267 101.48 44.87 -4.33
C LYS A 267 100.53 44.49 -5.45
N ALA A 268 100.08 43.23 -5.47
CA ALA A 268 98.82 42.71 -6.04
C ALA A 268 98.80 41.19 -5.74
N SER A 269 97.79 40.57 -5.16
CA SER A 269 96.38 40.93 -5.01
C SER A 269 95.79 40.44 -3.68
N PRO A 270 94.68 41.06 -3.23
CA PRO A 270 94.06 40.84 -1.94
C PRO A 270 92.97 39.77 -1.98
N GLY A 271 92.78 39.08 -0.86
CA GLY A 271 91.68 38.14 -0.65
C GLY A 271 91.58 37.72 0.82
N GLN A 272 91.08 38.66 1.64
CA GLN A 272 90.53 38.47 2.99
C GLN A 272 91.35 37.74 4.07
N PRO A 273 91.74 38.46 5.12
CA PRO A 273 91.54 38.03 6.49
C PRO A 273 90.20 38.57 7.01
N GLN A 274 89.30 37.72 7.46
CA GLN A 274 88.30 38.14 8.44
C GLN A 274 88.88 37.88 9.84
N LEU A 275 89.28 38.97 10.48
CA LEU A 275 89.32 39.11 11.92
C LEU A 275 87.89 39.02 12.50
N GLY A 276 87.79 38.43 13.69
CA GLY A 276 86.94 38.94 14.77
C GLY A 276 85.49 38.42 14.82
N ALA A 277 85.23 37.47 15.72
CA ALA A 277 84.51 37.74 16.98
C ALA A 277 84.28 36.44 17.76
N LEU A 278 84.78 36.45 18.99
CA LEU A 278 84.38 35.63 20.12
C LEU A 278 83.00 36.11 20.64
N HIS A 279 82.31 35.26 21.42
CA HIS A 279 81.05 35.47 22.17
C HIS A 279 79.77 35.49 21.30
N THR A 280 78.70 34.74 21.55
CA THR A 280 78.17 33.98 22.71
C THR A 280 76.98 33.15 22.21
N PRO A 281 76.71 31.92 22.69
CA PRO A 281 75.36 31.39 22.71
C PRO A 281 74.69 31.88 23.99
N GLY A 282 73.91 32.96 23.85
CA GLY A 282 73.04 33.46 24.91
C GLY A 282 71.90 32.49 25.16
N ALA A 283 71.76 32.16 26.44
CA ALA A 283 70.85 31.20 27.01
C ALA A 283 69.36 31.44 26.70
N ALA A 284 68.64 30.34 26.84
CA ALA A 284 67.22 30.27 27.09
C ALA A 284 66.71 31.32 28.10
N VAL A 285 65.49 31.79 27.88
CA VAL A 285 64.54 32.07 28.95
C VAL A 285 63.28 31.27 28.66
N MET A 286 63.00 30.37 29.61
CA MET A 286 61.72 29.76 29.86
C MET A 286 60.59 30.80 29.90
N GLN A 287 59.45 30.48 29.31
CA GLN A 287 58.21 30.67 30.04
C GLN A 287 57.53 29.31 30.16
N PHE A 288 57.50 28.85 31.42
CA PHE A 288 56.53 27.91 31.93
C PHE A 288 55.12 28.47 31.68
N GLN A 289 54.22 27.61 31.19
CA GLN A 289 52.97 27.40 31.92
C GLN A 289 52.49 25.97 31.68
N GLU A 290 52.51 25.19 32.76
CA GLU A 290 51.70 23.99 32.95
C GLU A 290 50.22 24.34 32.79
N GLU A 291 49.44 23.49 32.13
CA GLU A 291 48.52 22.58 32.85
C GLU A 291 47.79 21.64 31.88
N GLU A 292 47.91 20.36 32.21
CA GLU A 292 46.89 19.31 32.26
C GLU A 292 45.97 18.90 31.09
N ALA A 293 45.82 17.56 31.07
CA ALA A 293 44.63 16.77 30.76
C ALA A 293 44.32 16.39 29.29
N VAL A 294 44.85 15.21 28.94
CA VAL A 294 44.13 14.12 28.23
C VAL A 294 42.84 13.82 29.04
N PRO A 295 41.65 13.46 28.48
CA PRO A 295 41.56 12.34 27.56
C PRO A 295 40.37 12.25 26.57
N SER A 296 40.45 11.17 25.78
CA SER A 296 39.35 10.33 25.29
C SER A 296 38.72 10.62 23.92
N PHE A 297 39.01 9.69 23.02
CA PHE A 297 38.06 8.94 22.19
C PHE A 297 36.57 9.29 22.41
N VAL A 298 35.92 9.80 21.37
CA VAL A 298 34.54 9.45 21.02
C VAL A 298 34.40 9.46 19.49
N LEU A 299 34.06 8.29 18.94
CA LEU A 299 33.45 8.15 17.61
C LEU A 299 32.22 9.04 17.51
N PHE A 300 32.12 9.89 16.48
CA PHE A 300 30.83 10.37 16.02
C PHE A 300 30.62 10.04 14.56
N LEU A 301 29.76 9.04 14.35
CA LEU A 301 29.02 8.79 13.12
C LEU A 301 28.24 10.05 12.76
N CYS A 302 28.63 10.73 11.68
CA CYS A 302 27.73 11.67 11.02
C CYS A 302 26.89 10.91 9.99
N PHE A 303 25.69 10.52 10.43
CA PHE A 303 24.55 10.27 9.55
C PHE A 303 24.13 11.62 8.95
N SER A 304 24.44 11.85 7.68
CA SER A 304 23.78 12.90 6.89
C SER A 304 22.45 12.38 6.40
N SER A 305 21.41 12.56 7.22
CA SER A 305 20.02 12.50 6.79
C SER A 305 19.73 13.69 5.88
N SER A 306 19.74 13.44 4.57
CA SER A 306 19.12 14.34 3.59
C SER A 306 17.75 13.77 3.22
N SER A 307 16.74 14.52 3.64
CA SER A 307 15.34 14.48 3.26
C SER A 307 15.11 14.27 1.76
N SER A 308 14.33 13.25 1.40
CA SER A 308 13.35 13.38 0.30
C SER A 308 12.00 12.89 0.79
N SER A 309 11.14 13.87 1.03
CA SER A 309 9.75 13.74 1.42
C SER A 309 8.89 13.40 0.19
N VAL A 310 8.26 12.23 0.19
CA VAL A 310 7.01 12.00 -0.53
C VAL A 310 5.99 11.52 0.50
N PRO A 311 4.94 12.29 0.82
CA PRO A 311 3.89 11.81 1.71
C PRO A 311 2.99 10.85 0.93
N VAL A 312 3.09 9.56 1.22
CA VAL A 312 2.05 8.59 0.85
C VAL A 312 0.91 8.76 1.86
N PRO A 313 -0.35 8.98 1.46
CA PRO A 313 -1.42 9.22 2.39
C PRO A 313 -1.74 7.93 3.15
N ALA A 314 -1.49 7.93 4.46
CA ALA A 314 -1.87 6.87 5.41
C ALA A 314 -3.38 6.77 5.63
N GLN A 315 -4.19 7.14 4.63
CA GLN A 315 -5.64 7.31 4.76
C GLN A 315 -6.45 6.15 4.15
N THR A 316 -5.80 5.23 3.42
CA THR A 316 -6.49 4.12 2.74
C THR A 316 -6.41 2.78 3.49
N HIS A 317 -5.43 2.59 4.39
CA HIS A 317 -5.27 1.32 5.09
C HIS A 317 -6.31 1.12 6.22
N TRP A 318 -6.72 2.19 6.90
CA TRP A 318 -7.74 2.14 7.94
C TRP A 318 -9.17 2.05 7.38
N GLU A 319 -9.43 2.60 6.18
CA GLU A 319 -10.74 2.48 5.53
C GLU A 319 -11.00 1.07 5.02
N VAL A 320 -9.97 0.39 4.47
CA VAL A 320 -10.11 -0.98 3.95
C VAL A 320 -10.25 -1.99 5.09
N THR A 321 -9.47 -1.86 6.17
CA THR A 321 -9.64 -2.71 7.36
C THR A 321 -10.94 -2.40 8.11
N GLY A 322 -11.37 -1.13 8.16
CA GLY A 322 -12.65 -0.72 8.72
C GLY A 322 -13.85 -1.31 7.97
N ARG A 323 -13.84 -1.24 6.63
CA ARG A 323 -14.89 -1.81 5.78
C ARG A 323 -14.93 -3.34 5.82
N PHE A 324 -13.76 -4.00 5.88
CA PHE A 324 -13.68 -5.45 6.06
C PHE A 324 -14.26 -5.90 7.42
N MET A 325 -13.90 -5.20 8.51
CA MET A 325 -14.43 -5.49 9.85
C MET A 325 -15.92 -5.14 10.01
N ALA A 326 -16.44 -4.19 9.22
CA ALA A 326 -17.87 -3.89 9.15
C ALA A 326 -18.64 -4.99 8.41
N LEU A 327 -18.10 -5.50 7.30
CA LEU A 327 -18.69 -6.60 6.54
C LEU A 327 -18.72 -7.90 7.35
N VAL A 328 -17.63 -8.22 8.05
CA VAL A 328 -17.57 -9.40 8.94
C VAL A 328 -18.59 -9.28 10.09
N ARG A 329 -18.76 -8.09 10.68
CA ARG A 329 -19.80 -7.85 11.70
C ARG A 329 -21.22 -7.98 11.16
N ALA A 330 -21.49 -7.50 9.95
CA ALA A 330 -22.81 -7.62 9.33
C ALA A 330 -23.18 -9.10 9.05
N ILE A 331 -22.23 -9.88 8.53
CA ILE A 331 -22.41 -11.31 8.26
C ILE A 331 -22.65 -12.09 9.57
N LEU A 332 -21.89 -11.81 10.62
CA LEU A 332 -22.05 -12.46 11.93
C LEU A 332 -23.38 -12.07 12.61
N SER A 333 -23.81 -10.82 12.47
CA SER A 333 -25.09 -10.35 13.01
C SER A 333 -26.30 -11.00 12.30
N HIS A 334 -26.24 -11.09 10.98
CA HIS A 334 -27.27 -11.75 10.17
C HIS A 334 -27.35 -13.27 10.43
N LYS A 335 -26.21 -13.92 10.69
CA LYS A 335 -26.19 -15.34 11.07
C LYS A 335 -26.77 -15.56 12.48
N LYS A 336 -26.53 -14.61 13.40
CA LYS A 336 -27.07 -14.64 14.77
C LYS A 336 -28.57 -14.34 14.83
N SER A 337 -29.12 -13.55 13.91
CA SER A 337 -30.58 -13.32 13.81
C SER A 337 -31.31 -14.53 13.23
N LYS A 338 -30.73 -15.23 12.25
CA LYS A 338 -31.29 -16.48 11.71
C LYS A 338 -31.35 -17.61 12.75
N LEU A 339 -30.29 -17.76 13.56
CA LEU A 339 -30.22 -18.76 14.64
C LEU A 339 -31.13 -18.46 15.85
N LYS A 340 -31.82 -17.32 15.88
CA LYS A 340 -32.80 -16.96 16.91
C LYS A 340 -34.24 -17.17 16.48
N HIS A 341 -34.47 -17.47 15.20
CA HIS A 341 -35.80 -17.65 14.60
C HIS A 341 -36.10 -19.09 14.17
N GLU A 342 -35.10 -19.98 14.27
CA GLU A 342 -35.27 -21.44 14.37
C GLU A 342 -35.19 -21.83 15.85
#